data_AF-A0A969NWC7-F1
#
_entry.id   AF-A0A969NWC7-F1
#
_cell.length_a   1.000
_cell.length_b   1.000
_cell.length_c   1.000
_cell.angle_alpha   90.00
_cell.angle_beta   90.00
_cell.angle_gamma   90.00
#
_symmetry.space_group_name_H-M   'P 1'
#
loop_
_entity.id
_entity.type
_entity.pdbx_description
1 polymer ?
#
loop_
_entity_poly.entity_id
_entity_poly.type
_entity_poly.pdbx_seq_one_letter_code
_entity_poly.pdbx_strand_id
1 'polypeptide(L)'
;WLFVSRKTKTTITTRALGYLVDKYARIAGVEDVSPHDLRHRFGYRMAETVPLHRLAQIMGHDSLDTTMVYVRGTSEDLQRDVEQIAWQ
;
A
#
# COMPACT_ATOMS: atom_id res chain seq x y z
N TRP A 1 -13.27 2.83 20.76
CA TRP A 1 -13.07 3.16 19.33
C TRP A 1 -12.22 4.40 19.22
N LEU A 2 -11.18 4.39 18.39
CA LEU A 2 -10.31 5.56 18.19
C LEU A 2 -11.00 6.65 17.32
N PHE A 3 -11.77 6.24 16.32
CA PHE A 3 -12.45 7.15 15.39
C PHE A 3 -13.98 7.07 15.56
N VAL A 4 -14.62 8.22 15.78
CA VAL A 4 -16.07 8.31 16.06
C VAL A 4 -16.75 9.21 15.03
N SER A 5 -17.89 8.74 14.52
CA SER A 5 -18.76 9.47 13.61
C SER A 5 -19.44 10.65 14.31
N ARG A 6 -19.28 11.85 13.75
CA ARG A 6 -19.96 13.06 14.27
C ARG A 6 -21.49 12.97 14.19
N LYS A 7 -22.02 12.28 13.17
CA LYS A 7 -23.45 12.17 12.86
C LYS A 7 -24.14 11.14 13.75
N THR A 8 -23.55 9.95 13.90
CA THR A 8 -24.18 8.82 14.61
C THR A 8 -23.68 8.64 16.03
N LYS A 9 -22.59 9.34 16.42
CA LYS A 9 -21.90 9.19 17.73
C LYS A 9 -21.36 7.78 18.00
N THR A 10 -21.31 6.93 16.98
CA THR A 10 -20.76 5.57 17.01
C THR A 10 -19.47 5.48 16.19
N THR A 11 -18.85 4.29 16.09
CA THR A 11 -17.66 4.07 15.25
C THR A 11 -17.92 4.47 13.79
N ILE A 12 -16.90 4.98 13.10
CA ILE A 12 -17.00 5.26 11.67
C ILE A 12 -17.18 3.95 10.89
N THR A 13 -17.99 4.00 9.83
CA THR A 13 -18.12 2.86 8.91
C THR A 13 -17.03 2.91 7.84
N THR A 14 -16.76 1.78 7.20
CA THR A 14 -15.86 1.70 6.03
C THR A 14 -16.30 2.65 4.92
N ARG A 15 -17.61 2.75 4.69
CA ARG A 15 -18.19 3.69 3.72
C ARG A 15 -17.91 5.15 4.08
N ALA A 16 -18.02 5.51 5.36
CA ALA A 16 -17.69 6.86 5.83
C ALA A 16 -16.20 7.19 5.64
N LEU A 17 -15.32 6.21 5.87
CA LEU A 17 -13.89 6.36 5.57
C LEU A 17 -13.65 6.58 4.06
N GLY A 18 -14.32 5.81 3.21
CA GLY A 18 -14.26 5.99 1.76
C GLY A 18 -14.67 7.40 1.32
N TYR A 19 -15.77 7.94 1.87
CA TYR A 19 -16.18 9.32 1.60
C TYR A 19 -15.16 10.37 2.07
N LEU A 20 -14.46 10.12 3.19
CA LEU A 20 -13.42 11.03 3.66
C LEU A 20 -12.22 11.02 2.71
N VAL A 21 -11.79 9.85 2.25
CA VAL A 21 -10.69 9.73 1.28
C VAL A 21 -11.06 10.42 -0.04
N ASP A 22 -12.24 10.13 -0.61
CA ASP A 22 -12.73 10.77 -1.83
C ASP A 22 -12.80 12.30 -1.70
N LYS A 23 -13.30 12.81 -0.56
CA LYS A 23 -13.32 14.26 -0.29
C LYS A 23 -11.93 14.89 -0.41
N TYR A 24 -10.91 14.29 0.20
CA TYR A 24 -9.56 14.85 0.18
C TYR A 24 -8.84 14.60 -1.14
N ALA A 25 -9.13 13.49 -1.84
CA ALA A 25 -8.63 13.22 -3.18
C ALA A 25 -9.06 14.34 -4.16
N ARG A 26 -10.34 14.72 -4.14
CA ARG A 26 -10.87 15.84 -4.95
C ARG A 26 -10.21 17.18 -4.62
N ILE A 27 -9.99 17.47 -3.34
CA ILE A 27 -9.31 18.71 -2.91
C ILE A 27 -7.86 18.72 -3.42
N ALA A 28 -7.20 17.57 -3.42
CA ALA A 28 -5.84 17.40 -3.90
C ALA A 28 -5.73 17.34 -5.44
N GLY A 29 -6.85 17.33 -6.17
CA GLY A 29 -6.86 17.16 -7.63
C GLY A 29 -6.44 15.75 -8.08
N VAL A 30 -6.65 14.74 -7.24
CA VAL A 30 -6.35 13.34 -7.55
C VAL A 30 -7.66 12.58 -7.73
N GLU A 31 -7.81 11.89 -8.85
CA GLU A 31 -9.01 11.14 -9.19
C GLU A 31 -8.88 9.66 -8.78
N ASP A 32 -10.02 9.00 -8.59
CA ASP A 32 -10.16 7.55 -8.39
C ASP A 32 -9.28 6.93 -7.29
N VAL A 33 -9.14 7.63 -6.16
CA VAL A 33 -8.38 7.13 -4.99
C VAL A 33 -9.31 6.49 -3.95
N SER A 34 -8.99 5.24 -3.58
CA SER A 34 -9.60 4.53 -2.46
C SER A 34 -8.62 4.38 -1.27
N PRO A 35 -9.13 4.02 -0.07
CA PRO A 35 -8.25 3.69 1.06
C PRO A 35 -7.24 2.57 0.77
N HIS A 36 -7.60 1.60 -0.09
CA HIS A 36 -6.70 0.50 -0.45
C HIS A 36 -5.56 0.99 -1.36
N ASP A 37 -5.81 1.97 -2.24
CA ASP A 37 -4.75 2.54 -3.08
C ASP A 37 -3.68 3.22 -2.26
N LEU A 38 -4.08 3.94 -1.20
CA LEU A 38 -3.12 4.54 -0.25
C LEU A 38 -2.25 3.46 0.42
N ARG A 39 -2.84 2.33 0.81
CA ARG A 39 -2.10 1.18 1.36
C ARG A 39 -1.16 0.57 0.33
N HIS A 40 -1.59 0.43 -0.92
CA HIS A 40 -0.73 -0.07 -1.99
C HIS A 40 0.43 0.88 -2.27
N ARG A 41 0.19 2.19 -2.35
CA ARG A 41 1.26 3.19 -2.54
C ARG A 41 2.28 3.18 -1.41
N PHE A 42 1.82 3.02 -0.16
CA PHE A 42 2.70 2.78 0.97
C PHE A 42 3.54 1.51 0.77
N GLY A 43 2.90 0.39 0.38
CA GLY A 43 3.59 -0.87 0.12
C GLY A 43 4.68 -0.76 -0.95
N TYR A 44 4.35 -0.20 -2.12
CA TYR A 44 5.31 -0.01 -3.21
C TYR A 44 6.50 0.87 -2.79
N ARG A 45 6.24 2.01 -2.13
CA ARG A 45 7.32 2.92 -1.71
C ARG A 45 8.24 2.30 -0.67
N MET A 46 7.68 1.54 0.27
CA MET A 46 8.47 0.91 1.32
C MET A 46 9.24 -0.30 0.80
N ALA A 47 8.73 -1.01 -0.20
CA ALA A 47 9.43 -2.13 -0.84
C ALA A 47 10.80 -1.75 -1.43
N GLU A 48 10.99 -0.48 -1.82
CA GLU A 48 12.27 0.04 -2.31
C GLU A 48 13.37 0.09 -1.24
N THR A 49 13.00 0.13 0.05
CA THR A 49 13.96 0.39 1.15
C THR A 49 13.87 -0.60 2.30
N VAL A 50 12.80 -1.39 2.37
CA VAL A 50 12.50 -2.29 3.50
C VAL A 50 12.47 -3.74 3.01
N PRO A 51 13.20 -4.65 3.69
CA PRO A 51 13.14 -6.08 3.39
C PRO A 51 11.70 -6.62 3.45
N LEU A 52 11.35 -7.49 2.50
CA LEU A 52 9.99 -7.98 2.29
C LEU A 52 9.32 -8.53 3.56
N HIS A 53 10.05 -9.28 4.39
CA HIS A 53 9.54 -9.85 5.63
C HIS A 53 9.15 -8.77 6.66
N ARG A 54 9.89 -7.66 6.72
CA ARG A 54 9.57 -6.53 7.58
C ARG A 54 8.40 -5.74 7.02
N LEU A 55 8.35 -5.56 5.69
CA LEU A 55 7.22 -4.91 5.04
C LEU A 55 5.92 -5.67 5.32
N ALA A 56 5.93 -7.00 5.24
CA ALA A 56 4.77 -7.83 5.58
C ALA A 56 4.30 -7.60 7.02
N GLN A 57 5.22 -7.52 7.98
CA GLN A 57 4.89 -7.23 9.39
C GLN A 57 4.31 -5.82 9.57
N ILE A 58 4.91 -4.81 8.94
CA ILE A 58 4.45 -3.42 9.00
C ILE A 58 3.04 -3.28 8.41
N MET A 59 2.77 -3.98 7.31
CA MET A 59 1.46 -3.96 6.67
C MET A 59 0.45 -4.85 7.40
N GLY A 60 0.91 -5.80 8.23
CA GLY A 60 0.04 -6.77 8.91
C GLY A 60 -0.52 -7.81 7.93
N HIS A 61 0.34 -8.36 7.07
CA HIS A 61 -0.01 -9.48 6.20
C HIS A 61 0.36 -10.82 6.85
N ASP A 62 -0.58 -11.77 6.81
CA ASP A 62 -0.36 -13.12 7.34
C ASP A 62 0.51 -14.00 6.43
N SER A 63 0.73 -13.57 5.18
CA SER A 63 1.55 -14.27 4.20
C SER A 63 2.50 -13.31 3.49
N LEU A 64 3.74 -13.79 3.29
CA LEU A 64 4.71 -13.10 2.44
C LEU A 64 4.21 -13.01 0.99
N ASP A 65 3.42 -13.98 0.53
CA ASP A 65 2.90 -14.02 -0.84
C ASP A 65 1.97 -12.84 -1.14
N THR A 66 1.18 -12.41 -0.14
CA THR A 66 0.36 -11.19 -0.22
C THR A 66 1.23 -9.93 -0.37
N THR A 67 2.42 -9.94 0.21
CA THR A 67 3.36 -8.80 0.17
C THR A 67 4.23 -8.82 -1.10
N MET A 68 4.38 -9.98 -1.75
CA MET A 68 5.15 -10.13 -3.00
C MET A 68 4.66 -9.19 -4.10
N VAL A 69 3.37 -8.81 -4.10
CA VAL A 69 2.81 -7.87 -5.08
C VAL A 69 3.56 -6.53 -5.16
N TYR A 70 4.32 -6.15 -4.12
CA TYR A 70 5.10 -4.91 -4.08
C TYR A 70 6.55 -5.03 -4.57
N VAL A 71 7.06 -6.25 -4.77
CA VAL A 71 8.46 -6.52 -5.15
C VAL A 71 8.61 -7.41 -6.37
N ARG A 72 7.49 -7.86 -6.98
CA ARG A 72 7.54 -8.70 -8.18
C ARG A 72 8.14 -7.87 -9.33
N GLY A 73 9.44 -8.08 -9.57
CA GLY A 73 10.11 -7.66 -10.78
C GLY A 73 9.56 -8.42 -11.98
N THR A 74 9.67 -7.80 -13.15
CA THR A 74 9.47 -8.49 -14.42
C THR A 74 10.57 -9.52 -14.66
N SER A 75 10.37 -10.45 -15.59
CA SER A 75 11.44 -11.36 -16.01
C SER A 75 12.66 -10.59 -16.54
N GLU A 76 12.44 -9.43 -17.16
CA GLU A 76 13.51 -8.53 -17.60
C GLU A 76 14.30 -7.91 -16.44
N ASP A 77 13.63 -7.53 -15.35
CA ASP A 77 14.31 -6.99 -14.16
C ASP A 77 15.23 -8.04 -13.53
N LEU A 78 14.76 -9.28 -13.43
CA LEU A 78 15.54 -10.39 -12.89
C LEU A 78 16.78 -10.69 -13.75
N GLN A 79 16.63 -10.64 -15.08
CA GLN A 79 17.74 -10.84 -16.01
C GLN A 79 18.79 -9.74 -15.87
N ARG A 80 18.37 -8.49 -15.75
CA ARG A 80 19.28 -7.35 -15.52
C ARG A 80 20.06 -7.49 -14.21
N ASP A 81 19.39 -7.92 -13.14
CA ASP A 81 20.05 -8.10 -11.84
C ASP A 81 21.08 -9.24 -11.87
N VAL A 82 20.76 -10.35 -12.55
CA VAL A 82 21.70 -11.46 -12.75
C VAL A 82 22.93 -11.02 -13.55
N GLU A 83 22.72 -10.26 -14.63
CA GLU A 83 23.82 -9.71 -15.43
C GLU A 83 24.71 -8.80 -14.58
N GLN A 84 24.15 -7.89 -13.77
CA GLN A 84 24.95 -7.03 -12.88
C GLN A 84 25.78 -7.81 -11.87
N ILE A 85 25.23 -8.87 -11.28
CA ILE A 85 25.95 -9.73 -10.34
C ILE A 85 27.08 -10.48 -11.04
N ALA A 86 26.85 -10.96 -12.27
CA ALA A 86 27.84 -11.72 -13.03
C ALA A 86 29.07 -10.88 -13.45
N TRP A 87 28.94 -9.56 -13.48
CA TRP A 87 30.01 -8.61 -13.83
C TRP A 87 30.66 -7.91 -12.62
N GLN A 88 30.31 -8.30 -11.38
CA GLN A 88 31.00 -7.91 -10.15
C GLN A 88 31.97 -9.01 -9.69
#